data_AF-X1R8S5-F1
#
_entry.id   AF-X1R8S5-F1
#
_cell.length_a   1.000
_cell.length_b   1.000
_cell.length_c   1.000
_cell.angle_alpha   90.00
_cell.angle_beta   90.00
_cell.angle_gamma   90.00
#
_symmetry.space_group_name_H-M   'P 1'
#
loop_
_entity.id
_entity.type
_entity.pdbx_description
1 polymer ?
#
loop_
_entity_poly.entity_id
_entity_poly.type
_entity_poly.pdbx_seq_one_letter_code
_entity_poly.pdbx_strand_id
1 'polypeptide(L)'
;MVFTGVGNFRKLMFDPDFMHSLRIGLTFVAITCVTEMFLGLAIALLLTNEFVGKGVFRTVLALPLAVAPITIGSIWVLMTNPDVGPLPYLLQKIGLNYNIGVNATQA
;
A
#
# COMPACT_ATOMS: atom_id res chain seq x y z
N MET A 1 13.63 -0.34 -38.32
CA MET A 1 13.14 -1.10 -37.16
C MET A 1 13.32 -2.58 -37.46
N VAL A 2 14.24 -3.26 -36.78
CA VAL A 2 14.45 -4.71 -36.97
C VAL A 2 13.42 -5.45 -36.12
N PHE A 3 12.55 -6.23 -36.77
CA PHE A 3 11.57 -7.07 -36.07
C PHE A 3 12.30 -8.24 -35.40
N THR A 4 12.40 -8.24 -34.08
CA THR A 4 13.12 -9.25 -33.29
C THR A 4 12.26 -10.43 -32.85
N GLY A 5 11.00 -10.52 -33.31
CA GLY A 5 10.09 -11.63 -32.98
C GLY A 5 10.02 -11.92 -31.47
N VAL A 6 10.28 -13.16 -31.08
CA VAL A 6 10.24 -13.63 -29.67
C VAL A 6 11.54 -13.34 -28.90
N GLY A 7 12.57 -12.79 -29.55
CA GLY A 7 13.89 -12.57 -28.95
C GLY A 7 13.86 -11.68 -27.71
N ASN A 8 12.99 -10.67 -27.68
CA ASN A 8 12.82 -9.77 -26.54
C ASN A 8 12.23 -10.51 -25.32
N PHE A 9 11.20 -11.32 -25.51
CA PHE A 9 10.57 -12.08 -24.44
C PHE A 9 11.52 -13.12 -23.85
N ARG A 10 12.26 -13.83 -24.70
CA ARG A 10 13.26 -14.79 -24.24
C ARG A 10 14.37 -14.11 -23.45
N LYS A 11 14.86 -12.94 -23.89
CA LYS A 11 15.84 -12.16 -23.14
C LYS A 11 15.29 -11.72 -21.78
N LEU A 12 14.04 -11.27 -21.73
CA LEU A 12 13.39 -10.81 -20.51
C LEU A 12 13.16 -11.95 -19.50
N MET A 13 12.73 -13.14 -19.95
CA MET A 13 12.46 -14.27 -19.06
C MET A 13 13.70 -14.79 -18.32
N PHE A 14 14.90 -14.59 -18.86
CA PHE A 14 16.16 -14.96 -18.23
C PHE A 14 16.88 -13.76 -17.59
N ASP A 15 16.25 -12.58 -17.57
CA ASP A 15 16.82 -11.41 -16.94
C ASP A 15 16.60 -11.49 -15.41
N PRO A 16 17.69 -11.56 -14.60
CA PRO A 16 17.58 -11.68 -13.15
C PRO A 16 16.89 -10.48 -12.51
N ASP A 17 17.05 -9.28 -13.07
CA ASP A 17 16.40 -8.07 -12.55
C ASP A 17 14.89 -8.12 -12.80
N PHE A 18 14.46 -8.60 -13.97
CA PHE A 18 13.05 -8.77 -14.27
C PHE A 18 12.39 -9.82 -13.37
N MET A 19 13.05 -10.96 -13.14
CA MET A 19 12.55 -11.99 -12.20
C MET A 19 12.46 -11.47 -10.77
N HIS A 20 13.43 -10.65 -10.35
CA HIS A 20 13.42 -10.03 -9.03
C HIS A 20 12.25 -9.06 -8.87
N SER A 21 12.06 -8.12 -9.81
CA SER A 21 10.94 -7.18 -9.78
C SER A 21 9.58 -7.89 -9.88
N LEU A 22 9.48 -8.94 -10.70
CA LEU A 22 8.26 -9.75 -10.82
C LEU A 22 7.92 -10.43 -9.48
N ARG A 23 8.91 -10.99 -8.79
CA ARG A 23 8.72 -11.61 -7.47
C ARG A 23 8.27 -10.60 -6.43
N ILE A 24 8.86 -9.40 -6.41
CA ILE A 24 8.44 -8.32 -5.50
C ILE A 24 7.00 -7.92 -5.80
N GLY A 25 6.65 -7.68 -7.07
CA GLY A 25 5.30 -7.30 -7.48
C GLY A 25 4.25 -8.36 -7.12
N LEU A 26 4.54 -9.63 -7.40
CA LEU A 26 3.65 -10.74 -7.04
C LEU A 26 3.49 -10.88 -5.53
N THR A 27 4.59 -10.76 -4.78
CA THR A 27 4.55 -10.85 -3.32
C THR A 27 3.76 -9.69 -2.72
N PHE A 28 3.96 -8.48 -3.23
CA PHE A 28 3.20 -7.29 -2.84
C PHE A 28 1.70 -7.48 -3.09
N VAL A 29 1.31 -7.86 -4.32
CA VAL A 29 -0.11 -8.09 -4.66
C VAL A 29 -0.72 -9.20 -3.80
N ALA A 30 -0.01 -10.32 -3.64
CA ALA A 30 -0.49 -11.43 -2.84
C ALA A 30 -0.75 -11.04 -1.38
N ILE A 31 0.20 -10.35 -0.74
CA ILE A 31 0.05 -9.90 0.65
C ILE A 31 -1.09 -8.88 0.76
N THR A 32 -1.07 -7.85 -0.09
CA THR A 32 -2.08 -6.78 -0.06
C THR A 32 -3.49 -7.33 -0.29
N CYS A 33 -3.72 -8.11 -1.34
CA CYS A 33 -5.05 -8.68 -1.63
C CYS A 33 -5.54 -9.60 -0.52
N VAL A 34 -4.66 -10.45 0.05
CA VAL A 34 -5.05 -11.34 1.14
C VAL A 34 -5.45 -10.52 2.38
N THR A 35 -4.63 -9.56 2.78
CA THR A 35 -4.91 -8.70 3.93
C THR A 35 -6.18 -7.89 3.75
N GLU A 36 -6.38 -7.26 2.59
CA GLU A 36 -7.60 -6.50 2.28
C GLU A 36 -8.84 -7.38 2.27
N MET A 37 -8.76 -8.59 1.72
CA MET A 37 -9.88 -9.53 1.71
C MET A 37 -10.29 -9.94 3.13
N PHE A 38 -9.33 -10.27 4.00
CA PHE A 38 -9.61 -10.63 5.38
C PHE A 38 -10.17 -9.45 6.18
N LEU A 39 -9.58 -8.26 6.06
CA LEU A 39 -10.07 -7.06 6.73
C LEU A 39 -11.47 -6.67 6.25
N GLY A 40 -11.70 -6.68 4.94
CA GLY A 40 -12.99 -6.40 4.33
C GLY A 40 -14.07 -7.37 4.79
N LEU A 41 -13.76 -8.66 4.84
CA LEU A 41 -14.67 -9.69 5.34
C LEU A 41 -14.97 -9.50 6.84
N ALA A 42 -13.94 -9.25 7.66
CA ALA A 42 -14.11 -9.02 9.10
C ALA A 42 -15.01 -7.80 9.36
N ILE A 43 -14.78 -6.69 8.65
CA ILE A 43 -15.61 -5.49 8.74
C ILE A 43 -17.03 -5.78 8.25
N ALA A 44 -17.20 -6.51 7.14
CA ALA A 44 -18.51 -6.87 6.62
C ALA A 44 -19.32 -7.69 7.64
N LEU A 45 -18.69 -8.67 8.30
CA LEU A 45 -19.33 -9.46 9.36
C LEU A 45 -19.76 -8.61 10.56
N LEU A 46 -18.91 -7.65 10.99
CA LEU A 46 -19.27 -6.71 12.05
C LEU A 46 -20.45 -5.81 11.65
N LEU A 47 -20.55 -5.45 10.37
CA LEU A 47 -21.65 -4.65 9.82
C LEU A 47 -22.92 -5.44 9.54
N THR A 48 -22.90 -6.77 9.58
CA THR A 48 -24.09 -7.61 9.39
C THR A 48 -25.10 -7.39 10.52
N ASN A 49 -24.64 -7.34 11.77
CA ASN A 49 -25.50 -7.10 12.92
C ASN A 49 -26.14 -5.70 12.87
N GLU A 50 -27.38 -5.59 13.35
CA GLU A 50 -28.08 -4.32 13.45
C GLU A 50 -27.62 -3.59 14.71
N PHE A 51 -26.79 -2.54 14.54
CA PHE A 51 -26.35 -1.67 15.63
C PHE A 51 -26.67 -0.20 15.34
N VAL A 52 -26.94 0.53 16.41
CA VAL A 52 -27.21 1.98 16.36
C VAL A 52 -25.92 2.69 15.94
N GLY A 53 -25.85 3.13 14.69
CA GLY A 53 -24.66 3.78 14.10
C GLY A 53 -24.18 3.19 12.76
N LYS A 54 -24.77 2.08 12.30
CA LYS A 54 -24.38 1.38 11.04
C LYS A 54 -24.29 2.28 9.81
N GLY A 55 -25.18 3.27 9.69
CA GLY A 55 -25.15 4.25 8.59
C GLY A 55 -23.86 5.09 8.59
N VAL A 56 -23.46 5.61 9.76
CA VAL A 56 -22.24 6.44 9.91
C VAL A 56 -21.00 5.62 9.60
N PHE A 57 -20.89 4.40 10.12
CA PHE A 57 -19.76 3.51 9.83
C PHE A 57 -19.64 3.20 8.34
N ARG A 58 -20.76 2.91 7.65
CA ARG A 58 -20.75 2.70 6.19
C ARG A 58 -20.27 3.93 5.43
N THR A 59 -20.71 5.13 5.82
CA THR A 59 -20.26 6.37 5.19
C THR A 59 -18.77 6.57 5.38
N VAL A 60 -18.26 6.44 6.61
CA VAL A 60 -16.83 6.62 6.92
C VAL A 60 -15.96 5.62 6.14
N LEU A 61 -16.38 4.36 6.05
CA LEU A 61 -15.67 3.33 5.28
C LEU A 61 -15.71 3.60 3.77
N ALA A 62 -16.74 4.27 3.27
CA ALA A 62 -16.88 4.64 1.87
C ALA A 62 -16.13 5.94 1.49
N LEU A 63 -15.81 6.80 2.46
CA LEU A 63 -15.07 8.05 2.22
C LEU A 63 -13.75 7.84 1.44
N PRO A 64 -12.84 6.93 1.83
CA PRO A 64 -11.58 6.76 1.11
C PRO A 64 -11.78 6.27 -0.33
N LEU A 65 -12.86 5.54 -0.62
CA LEU A 65 -13.19 5.09 -1.99
C LEU A 65 -13.53 6.26 -2.92
N ALA A 66 -13.95 7.40 -2.37
CA ALA A 66 -14.23 8.61 -3.14
C ALA A 66 -12.98 9.48 -3.38
N VAL A 67 -11.87 9.21 -2.68
CA VAL A 67 -10.63 9.98 -2.79
C VAL A 67 -9.76 9.39 -3.89
N ALA A 68 -9.15 10.26 -4.72
CA ALA A 68 -8.25 9.82 -5.78
C ALA A 68 -6.99 9.14 -5.20
N PRO A 69 -6.50 8.02 -5.79
CA PRO A 69 -5.31 7.32 -5.29
C PRO A 69 -4.07 8.20 -5.17
N ILE A 70 -3.89 9.14 -6.11
CA ILE A 70 -2.78 10.10 -6.10
C ILE A 70 -2.78 10.99 -4.85
N THR A 71 -3.96 11.38 -4.36
CA THR A 71 -4.12 12.21 -3.16
C THR A 71 -3.75 11.41 -1.92
N ILE A 72 -4.18 10.15 -1.84
CA ILE A 72 -3.84 9.24 -0.73
C ILE A 72 -2.31 9.08 -0.64
N GLY A 73 -1.65 8.85 -1.77
CA GLY A 73 -0.18 8.77 -1.81
C GLY A 73 0.50 10.06 -1.37
N SER A 74 -0.02 11.22 -1.79
CA SER A 74 0.54 12.53 -1.41
C SER A 74 0.37 12.81 0.08
N ILE A 75 -0.78 12.47 0.67
CA ILE A 75 -1.03 12.57 2.10
C ILE A 75 -0.06 11.67 2.86
N TRP A 76 0.16 10.44 2.39
CA TRP A 76 1.11 9.52 3.02
C TRP A 76 2.53 10.09 3.07
N VAL A 77 3.03 10.62 1.95
CA VAL A 77 4.35 11.27 1.88
C VAL A 77 4.47 12.46 2.84
N LEU A 78 3.41 13.27 2.95
CA LEU A 78 3.39 14.37 3.90
C LEU A 78 3.39 13.86 5.35
N MET A 79 2.62 12.82 5.63
CA MET A 79 2.51 12.25 6.98
C MET A 79 3.82 11.59 7.45
N THR A 80 4.57 10.97 6.53
CA THR A 80 5.84 10.31 6.80
C THR A 80 7.05 11.23 6.73
N ASN A 81 6.86 12.52 6.42
CA ASN A 81 7.94 13.50 6.32
C ASN A 81 8.71 13.62 7.67
N PRO A 82 10.03 13.37 7.71
CA PRO A 82 10.82 13.37 8.94
C PRO A 82 10.80 14.67 9.75
N ASP A 83 10.65 15.83 9.09
CA ASP A 83 10.81 17.13 9.74
C ASP A 83 9.52 17.63 10.40
N VAL A 84 8.37 17.35 9.80
CA VAL A 84 7.07 17.92 10.19
C VAL A 84 5.93 16.89 10.24
N GLY A 85 6.20 15.64 9.86
CA GLY A 85 5.19 14.60 9.76
C GLY A 85 4.75 14.09 11.14
N PRO A 86 3.44 13.87 11.35
CA PRO A 86 2.92 13.31 12.60
C PRO A 86 3.43 11.88 12.86
N LEU A 87 3.72 11.07 11.83
CA LEU A 87 4.20 9.69 11.99
C LEU A 87 5.57 9.64 12.67
N PRO A 88 6.63 10.27 12.13
CA PRO A 88 7.94 10.33 12.80
C PRO A 88 7.86 10.86 14.23
N TYR A 89 7.05 11.92 14.48
CA TYR A 89 6.88 12.49 15.82
C TYR A 89 6.26 11.51 16.81
N LEU A 90 5.21 10.79 16.41
CA LEU A 90 4.56 9.78 17.26
C LEU A 90 5.45 8.56 17.47
N LEU A 91 6.17 8.13 16.44
CA LEU A 91 7.12 7.01 16.52
C LEU A 91 8.32 7.36 17.43
N GLN A 92 8.80 8.60 17.38
CA GLN A 92 9.86 9.06 18.27
C GLN A 92 9.43 9.05 19.74
N LYS A 93 8.17 9.37 20.05
CA LYS A 93 7.63 9.30 21.42
C LYS A 93 7.64 7.90 22.01
N ILE A 94 7.54 6.88 21.18
CA ILE A 94 7.64 5.47 21.59
C ILE A 94 9.06 4.91 21.43
N GLY A 95 10.05 5.76 21.14
CA GLY A 95 11.46 5.41 21.05
C GLY A 95 11.93 4.89 19.69
N LEU A 96 11.09 4.93 18.65
CA LEU A 96 11.42 4.50 17.29
C LEU A 96 11.83 5.69 16.43
N ASN A 97 13.08 5.69 15.94
CA ASN A 97 13.56 6.69 14.99
C ASN A 97 13.16 6.29 13.56
N TYR A 98 12.06 6.87 13.08
CA TYR A 98 11.56 6.67 11.73
C TYR A 98 11.97 7.84 10.85
N ASN A 99 12.88 7.59 9.90
CA ASN A 99 13.40 8.61 9.00
C ASN A 99 13.61 8.05 7.59
N ILE A 100 12.61 8.31 6.73
CA ILE A 100 12.61 7.92 5.31
C ILE A 100 13.69 8.64 4.47
N GLY A 101 14.22 9.77 4.94
CA GLY A 101 15.27 10.52 4.24
C GLY A 101 16.67 9.96 4.45
N VAL A 102 16.88 9.19 5.52
CA VAL A 102 18.19 8.59 5.86
C VAL A 102 18.20 7.07 5.62
N ASN A 103 17.08 6.39 5.85
CA ASN A 103 16.97 4.94 5.67
C ASN A 103 15.96 4.58 4.57
N ALA A 104 16.44 4.29 3.37
CA ALA A 104 15.62 3.88 2.22
C ALA A 104 14.86 2.54 2.43
N THR A 105 15.25 1.74 3.42
CA THR A 105 14.56 0.50 3.81
C THR A 105 13.31 0.75 4.67
N GLN A 106 13.09 1.99 5.12
CA GLN A 106 11.92 2.40 5.92
C GLN A 106 10.86 3.14 5.08
N ALA A 107 11.14 3.36 3.80
CA ALA A 107 10.25 4.01 2.83
C ALA A 107 9.26 3.01 2.22
#